data_AF-A0A1Q3H5G2-F1
#
_entry.id   AF-A0A1Q3H5G2-F1
#
_cell.length_a   1.000
_cell.length_b   1.000
_cell.length_c   1.000
_cell.angle_alpha   90.00
_cell.angle_beta   90.00
_cell.angle_gamma   90.00
#
_symmetry.space_group_name_H-M   'P 1'
#
loop_
_entity.id
_entity.type
_entity.pdbx_description
1 polymer ?
#
loop_
_entity_poly.entity_id
_entity_poly.type
_entity_poly.pdbx_seq_one_letter_code
_entity_poly.pdbx_strand_id
1 'polypeptide(L)'
;MATLKTLLTFILLGAFLGLATASWIGPSFLEWYNTAPLGAQTVCDLPKVIQGITADLLRYQVIGTLTGAGAFFILGIVFVVSRSKKQKQAQQPPTTPAPPAQPGPAA
;
A
#
# COMPACT_ATOMS: atom_id res chain seq x y z
N MET A 1 18.45 9.12 4.12
CA MET A 1 17.45 10.15 3.76
C MET A 1 16.55 9.74 2.59
N ALA A 2 17.10 9.41 1.40
CA ALA A 2 16.28 9.10 0.21
C ALA A 2 15.32 7.91 0.41
N THR A 3 15.78 6.80 1.00
CA THR A 3 14.95 5.60 1.23
C THR A 3 13.77 5.86 2.16
N LEU A 4 14.00 6.57 3.27
CA LEU A 4 12.94 6.92 4.21
C LEU A 4 11.89 7.82 3.55
N LYS A 5 12.32 8.80 2.76
CA LYS A 5 11.41 9.65 1.98
C LYS A 5 10.56 8.82 1.02
N THR A 6 11.15 7.89 0.28
CA THR A 6 10.43 6.99 -0.63
C THR A 6 9.40 6.13 0.11
N LEU A 7 9.78 5.51 1.22
CA LEU A 7 8.87 4.70 2.02
C LEU A 7 7.70 5.53 2.58
N LEU A 8 7.99 6.72 3.12
CA LEU A 8 6.96 7.63 3.61
C LEU A 8 5.99 8.04 2.51
N THR A 9 6.48 8.38 1.31
CA THR A 9 5.58 8.67 0.18
C THR A 9 4.70 7.49 -0.20
N PHE A 10 5.23 6.26 -0.18
CA PHE A 10 4.43 5.07 -0.43
C PHE A 10 3.34 4.88 0.64
N ILE A 11 3.72 4.98 1.92
CA ILE A 11 2.78 4.89 3.05
C ILE A 11 1.67 5.95 2.92
N LEU A 12 2.03 7.23 2.71
CA LEU A 12 1.05 8.30 2.56
C LEU A 12 0.14 8.04 1.37
N LEU A 13 0.70 7.65 0.22
CA LEU A 13 -0.08 7.40 -0.98
C LEU A 13 -1.08 6.25 -0.76
N GLY A 14 -0.65 5.15 -0.12
CA GLY A 14 -1.52 4.04 0.22
C GLY A 14 -2.58 4.40 1.27
N ALA A 15 -2.23 5.20 2.27
CA ALA A 15 -3.15 5.69 3.28
C ALA A 15 -4.27 6.54 2.65
N PHE A 16 -3.92 7.49 1.78
CA PHE A 16 -4.89 8.33 1.08
C PHE A 16 -5.75 7.52 0.11
N LEU A 17 -5.16 6.57 -0.62
CA LEU A 17 -5.93 5.69 -1.51
C LEU A 17 -6.93 4.85 -0.71
N GLY A 18 -6.47 4.23 0.39
CA GLY A 18 -7.31 3.41 1.26
C GLY A 18 -8.45 4.20 1.89
N LEU A 19 -8.18 5.43 2.33
CA LEU A 19 -9.19 6.35 2.86
C LEU A 19 -10.21 6.74 1.79
N ALA A 20 -9.76 7.09 0.58
CA ALA A 20 -10.64 7.46 -0.52
C ALA A 20 -11.55 6.29 -0.94
N THR A 21 -11.00 5.08 -1.05
CA THR A 21 -11.76 3.87 -1.36
C THR A 21 -12.77 3.55 -0.27
N ALA A 22 -12.39 3.66 1.01
CA ALA A 22 -13.31 3.45 2.13
C ALA A 22 -14.44 4.49 2.15
N SER A 23 -14.15 5.76 1.88
CA SER A 23 -15.16 6.82 1.78
C SER A 23 -16.10 6.65 0.60
N TRP A 24 -15.63 6.06 -0.51
CA TRP A 24 -16.48 5.81 -1.68
C TRP A 24 -17.42 4.62 -1.47
N ILE A 25 -16.92 3.53 -0.87
CA ILE A 25 -17.68 2.28 -0.71
C ILE A 25 -18.51 2.26 0.57
N GLY A 26 -18.03 2.92 1.63
CA GLY A 26 -18.69 2.99 2.95
C GLY A 26 -20.18 3.37 2.92
N PRO A 27 -20.60 4.47 2.26
CA PRO A 27 -22.01 4.87 2.26
C PRO A 27 -22.91 3.85 1.54
N SER A 28 -22.49 3.29 0.40
CA SER A 28 -23.26 2.25 -0.30
C SER A 28 -23.35 0.94 0.49
N PHE A 29 -22.29 0.59 1.23
CA PHE A 29 -22.32 -0.56 2.13
C PHE A 29 -23.30 -0.33 3.29
N LEU A 30 -23.31 0.86 3.87
CA LEU A 30 -24.27 1.19 4.92
C LEU A 30 -25.71 1.18 4.42
N GLU A 31 -25.98 1.69 3.22
CA GLU A 31 -27.31 1.67 2.61
C GLU A 31 -27.87 0.23 2.47
N TRP A 32 -27.02 -0.71 2.06
CA TRP A 32 -27.38 -2.12 1.93
C TRP A 32 -27.77 -2.78 3.26
N TYR A 33 -27.08 -2.43 4.35
CA TYR A 33 -27.38 -2.99 5.67
C TYR A 33 -28.52 -2.28 6.40
N ASN A 34 -28.81 -1.02 6.07
CA ASN A 34 -29.81 -0.19 6.77
C ASN A 34 -31.22 -0.22 6.13
N THR A 35 -31.36 -0.86 4.96
CA THR A 35 -32.66 -1.11 4.29
C THR A 35 -33.39 -2.36 4.80
N ALA A 36 -32.72 -3.23 5.57
CA ALA A 36 -33.36 -4.25 6.40
C ALA A 36 -34.04 -3.58 7.64
N PRO A 37 -34.92 -4.23 8.44
CA PRO A 37 -36.03 -3.64 9.24
C PRO A 37 -35.71 -2.55 10.29
N LEU A 38 -34.47 -2.09 10.36
CA LEU A 38 -33.97 -0.97 11.13
C LEU A 38 -34.53 0.40 10.65
N GLY A 39 -34.86 0.56 9.37
CA GLY A 39 -35.37 1.83 8.81
C GLY A 39 -36.67 2.36 9.44
N ALA A 40 -37.48 1.50 10.07
CA ALA A 40 -38.67 1.91 10.81
C ALA A 40 -38.37 2.33 12.26
N GLN A 41 -37.23 1.92 12.82
CA GLN A 41 -36.81 2.27 14.19
C GLN A 41 -35.90 3.50 14.22
N THR A 42 -35.25 3.83 13.10
CA THR A 42 -34.32 4.97 13.00
C THR A 42 -34.98 6.34 13.13
N VAL A 43 -36.30 6.44 12.94
CA VAL A 43 -37.06 7.69 13.06
C VAL A 43 -37.35 8.10 14.51
N CYS A 44 -37.34 7.16 15.47
CA CYS A 44 -37.64 7.46 16.87
C CYS A 44 -36.41 7.84 17.70
N ASP A 45 -35.22 7.42 17.29
CA ASP A 45 -33.95 7.62 18.02
C ASP A 45 -32.85 8.18 17.10
N LEU A 46 -33.24 9.16 16.28
CA LEU A 46 -32.41 9.79 15.25
C LEU A 46 -30.98 10.19 15.68
N PRO A 47 -30.75 10.82 16.86
CA PRO A 47 -29.38 11.18 17.28
C PRO A 47 -28.50 9.95 17.54
N LYS A 48 -29.09 8.85 18.04
CA LYS A 48 -28.34 7.62 18.34
C LYS A 48 -27.91 6.89 17.07
N VAL A 49 -28.75 6.94 16.04
CA VAL A 49 -28.47 6.37 14.71
C VAL A 49 -27.34 7.14 14.02
N ILE A 50 -27.36 8.47 14.05
CA ILE A 50 -26.30 9.30 13.46
C ILE A 50 -24.94 9.02 14.13
N GLN A 51 -24.93 8.87 15.47
CA GLN A 51 -23.71 8.51 16.20
C GLN A 51 -23.19 7.13 15.81
N GLY A 52 -24.08 6.14 15.66
CA GLY A 52 -23.72 4.80 15.21
C GLY A 52 -23.14 4.78 13.78
N ILE A 53 -23.83 5.44 12.85
CA ILE A 53 -23.40 5.58 11.46
C ILE A 53 -22.03 6.25 11.39
N THR A 54 -21.84 7.36 12.12
CA THR A 54 -20.55 8.08 12.14
C THR A 54 -19.43 7.20 12.69
N ALA A 55 -19.68 6.45 13.77
CA ALA A 55 -18.69 5.55 14.36
C ALA A 55 -18.29 4.42 13.38
N ASP A 56 -19.24 3.87 12.65
CA ASP A 56 -18.97 2.82 11.67
C ASP A 56 -18.26 3.36 10.42
N LEU A 57 -18.64 4.53 9.91
CA LEU A 57 -17.88 5.19 8.83
C LEU A 57 -16.43 5.43 9.25
N LEU A 58 -16.22 5.93 10.47
CA LEU A 58 -14.87 6.21 10.96
C LEU A 58 -14.06 4.91 11.12
N ARG A 59 -14.68 3.81 11.58
CA ARG A 59 -14.03 2.49 11.62
C ARG A 59 -13.63 2.01 10.24
N TYR A 60 -14.52 2.08 9.25
CA TYR A 60 -14.21 1.67 7.88
C TYR A 60 -13.10 2.52 7.26
N GLN A 61 -13.11 3.82 7.50
CA GLN A 61 -12.04 4.73 7.06
C GLN A 61 -10.70 4.41 7.73
N VAL A 62 -10.68 4.15 9.03
CA VAL A 62 -9.46 3.77 9.77
C VAL A 62 -8.90 2.45 9.24
N ILE A 63 -9.76 1.43 9.06
CA ILE A 63 -9.35 0.14 8.52
C ILE A 63 -8.81 0.31 7.10
N GLY A 64 -9.54 1.00 6.22
CA GLY A 64 -9.11 1.26 4.84
C GLY A 64 -7.77 1.99 4.78
N THR A 65 -7.58 3.01 5.62
CA THR A 65 -6.33 3.79 5.70
C THR A 65 -5.18 2.91 6.18
N LEU A 66 -5.37 2.11 7.24
CA LEU A 66 -4.33 1.22 7.79
C LEU A 66 -3.97 0.11 6.80
N THR A 67 -4.96 -0.53 6.17
CA THR A 67 -4.73 -1.56 5.17
C THR A 67 -4.02 -1.00 3.94
N GLY A 68 -4.45 0.17 3.44
CA GLY A 68 -3.81 0.85 2.33
C GLY A 68 -2.37 1.27 2.64
N ALA A 69 -2.14 1.86 3.80
CA ALA A 69 -0.80 2.23 4.29
C ALA A 69 0.11 0.99 4.41
N GLY A 70 -0.39 -0.10 5.00
CA GLY A 70 0.34 -1.34 5.17
C GLY A 70 0.70 -1.99 3.84
N ALA A 71 -0.26 -2.10 2.90
CA ALA A 71 -0.02 -2.69 1.59
C ALA A 71 1.04 -1.89 0.80
N PHE A 72 0.92 -0.56 0.77
CA PHE A 72 1.89 0.28 0.09
C PHE A 72 3.24 0.34 0.80
N PHE A 73 3.30 0.17 2.12
CA PHE A 73 4.57 0.03 2.82
C PHE A 73 5.35 -1.19 2.33
N ILE A 74 4.68 -2.35 2.21
CA ILE A 74 5.29 -3.56 1.66
C ILE A 74 5.75 -3.34 0.21
N LEU A 75 4.91 -2.72 -0.63
CA LEU A 75 5.30 -2.37 -2.00
C LEU A 75 6.50 -1.42 -2.04
N GLY A 76 6.56 -0.44 -1.15
CA GLY A 76 7.69 0.47 -1.02
C GLY A 76 8.98 -0.26 -0.64
N ILE A 77 8.91 -1.22 0.28
CA ILE A 77 10.07 -2.06 0.65
C ILE A 77 10.54 -2.86 -0.57
N VAL A 78 9.62 -3.55 -1.26
CA VAL A 78 9.94 -4.33 -2.46
C VAL A 78 10.57 -3.44 -3.53
N PHE A 79 10.03 -2.24 -3.73
CA PHE A 79 10.55 -1.26 -4.68
C PHE A 79 11.98 -0.83 -4.34
N VAL A 80 12.24 -0.46 -3.08
CA VAL A 80 13.58 -0.08 -2.61
C VAL A 80 14.57 -1.23 -2.80
N VAL A 81 14.22 -2.45 -2.35
CA VAL A 81 15.09 -3.63 -2.45
C VAL A 81 15.38 -3.96 -3.91
N SER A 82 14.36 -3.93 -4.77
CA SER A 82 14.53 -4.21 -6.20
C SER A 82 15.45 -3.20 -6.89
N ARG A 83 15.35 -1.92 -6.54
CA ARG A 83 16.22 -0.87 -7.06
C ARG A 83 17.66 -1.03 -6.60
N SER A 84 17.87 -1.34 -5.33
CA SER A 84 19.21 -1.61 -4.79
C SER A 84 19.87 -2.82 -5.45
N LYS A 85 19.11 -3.87 -5.77
CA LYS A 85 19.62 -5.04 -6.52
C LYS A 85 20.05 -4.67 -7.94
N LYS A 86 19.23 -3.90 -8.67
CA LYS A 86 19.54 -3.43 -10.03
C LYS A 86 20.78 -2.53 -10.07
N GLN A 87 20.95 -1.64 -9.09
CA GLN A 87 22.15 -0.82 -8.98
C GLN A 87 23.41 -1.68 -8.76
N LYS A 88 23.34 -2.69 -7.88
CA LYS A 88 24.47 -3.61 -7.67
C LYS A 88 24.84 -4.41 -8.93
N GLN A 89 23.87 -4.85 -9.72
CA GLN A 89 24.13 -5.53 -11.00
C GLN A 89 24.74 -4.60 -12.05
N ALA A 90 24.28 -3.35 -12.15
CA ALA A 90 24.85 -2.37 -13.07
C ALA A 90 26.29 -1.97 -12.72
N GLN A 91 26.71 -2.21 -11.46
CA GLN A 91 28.07 -1.95 -10.98
C GLN A 91 28.99 -3.17 -11.07
N GLN A 92 28.53 -4.35 -11.52
CA GLN A 92 29.45 -5.46 -11.78
C GLN A 92 30.34 -5.12 -12.98
N PRO A 93 31.68 -5.14 -12.84
CA PRO A 93 32.59 -4.95 -13.96
C PRO A 93 32.32 -5.99 -15.05
N PRO A 94 32.59 -5.69 -16.33
CA PRO A 94 32.56 -6.71 -17.37
C PRO A 94 33.47 -7.85 -16.94
N THR A 95 32.97 -9.09 -16.93
CA THR A 95 33.82 -10.27 -16.83
C THR A 95 34.78 -10.25 -18.01
N THR A 96 36.00 -9.76 -17.79
CA THR A 96 37.07 -9.83 -18.78
C THR A 96 37.22 -11.30 -19.19
N PRO A 97 37.08 -11.64 -20.48
CA PRO A 97 37.36 -12.99 -20.94
C PRO A 97 38.79 -13.35 -20.54
N ALA A 98 38.99 -14.54 -19.96
CA ALA A 98 40.31 -15.03 -19.62
C ALA A 98 41.24 -14.95 -20.84
N PRO A 99 42.47 -14.42 -20.72
CA PRO A 99 43.40 -14.36 -21.85
C PRO A 99 43.62 -15.76 -22.45
N PRO A 100 43.69 -15.91 -23.79
CA PRO A 100 44.00 -17.19 -24.40
C PRO A 100 45.37 -17.67 -23.89
N ALA A 101 45.46 -18.92 -23.45
CA ALA A 101 46.72 -19.53 -23.05
C ALA A 101 47.74 -19.40 -24.20
N GLN A 102 48.78 -18.58 -24.00
CA GLN A 102 49.87 -18.47 -24.94
C GLN A 102 50.56 -19.84 -25.07
N PRO A 103 50.80 -20.35 -26.29
CA PRO A 103 51.61 -21.55 -26.49
C PRO A 103 53.02 -21.27 -26.00
N GLY A 104 53.52 -22.07 -25.07
CA GLY A 104 54.89 -21.97 -24.57
C GLY A 104 55.92 -22.22 -25.69
N PRO A 105 57.10 -21.58 -25.64
CA PRO A 105 58.14 -21.77 -26.65
C PRO A 105 58.71 -23.18 -26.54
N ALA A 106 58.57 -23.97 -27.61
CA ALA A 106 59.30 -25.22 -27.79
C ALA A 106 60.52 -24.99 -28.69
N ALA A 107 61.63 -25.56 -28.21
CA ALA A 107 63.02 -25.44 -28.64
C ALA A 107 63.31 -25.89 -30.09
#